data_AF-A0A2D3WDW8-F1
#
_entry.id   AF-A0A2D3WDW8-F1
#
_cell.length_a   1.000
_cell.length_b   1.000
_cell.length_c   1.000
_cell.angle_alpha   90.00
_cell.angle_beta   90.00
_cell.angle_gamma   90.00
#
_symmetry.space_group_name_H-M   'P 1'
#
loop_
_entity.id
_entity.type
_entity.pdbx_description
1 polymer ?
#
loop_
_entity_poly.entity_id
_entity_poly.type
_entity_poly.pdbx_seq_one_letter_code
_entity_poly.pdbx_strand_id
1 'polypeptide(L)'
;NVRVDTHAHGGYIVPPTYDSMIGKLIVYGTDRNDAIARMHRALSEFTITGIKTTIPFHLKMMENPDFINNNFDTKYLENYNG
;
A
#
# COMPACT_ATOMS: atom_id res chain seq x y z
N ASN A 1 -6.48 -12.98 -5.29
CA ASN A 1 -5.06 -13.22 -5.66
C ASN A 1 -4.20 -12.10 -5.10
N VAL A 2 -2.99 -12.41 -4.61
CA VAL A 2 -1.99 -11.44 -4.13
C VAL A 2 -0.70 -11.67 -4.91
N ARG A 3 -0.09 -10.61 -5.43
CA ARG A 3 1.15 -10.64 -6.19
C ARG A 3 2.09 -9.56 -5.66
N VAL A 4 3.37 -9.89 -5.56
CA VAL A 4 4.43 -8.94 -5.21
C VAL A 4 5.40 -8.84 -6.38
N ASP A 5 5.59 -7.62 -6.89
CA ASP A 5 6.66 -7.29 -7.82
C ASP A 5 7.73 -6.52 -7.04
N THR A 6 8.92 -7.09 -6.88
CA THR A 6 10.00 -6.47 -6.10
C THR A 6 11.36 -6.80 -6.71
N HIS A 7 12.30 -5.86 -6.60
CA HIS A 7 13.73 -6.12 -6.78
C HIS A 7 14.47 -6.29 -5.44
N ALA A 8 13.84 -5.82 -4.35
CA ALA A 8 14.39 -5.90 -3.01
C ALA A 8 14.33 -7.34 -2.45
N HIS A 9 15.35 -7.68 -1.69
CA HIS A 9 15.50 -8.95 -0.98
C HIS A 9 16.10 -8.71 0.42
N GLY A 10 16.24 -9.76 1.23
CA GLY A 10 16.85 -9.65 2.56
C GLY A 10 18.27 -9.06 2.50
N GLY A 11 18.54 -8.05 3.32
CA GLY A 11 19.83 -7.34 3.35
C GLY A 11 20.03 -6.31 2.24
N TYR A 12 19.03 -6.08 1.38
CA TYR A 12 19.11 -5.05 0.34
C TYR A 12 19.25 -3.64 0.96
N ILE A 13 20.20 -2.86 0.43
CA ILE A 13 20.42 -1.47 0.83
C ILE A 13 19.74 -0.57 -0.19
N VAL A 14 18.74 0.20 0.25
CA VAL A 14 18.06 1.17 -0.64
C VAL A 14 19.04 2.31 -0.96
N PRO A 15 19.43 2.49 -2.22
CA PRO A 15 20.37 3.54 -2.60
C PRO A 15 19.68 4.92 -2.53
N PRO A 16 20.37 5.97 -2.08
CA PRO A 16 19.80 7.32 -2.00
C PRO A 16 19.67 8.03 -3.35
N THR A 17 20.25 7.45 -4.41
CA THR A 17 20.34 8.05 -5.75
C THR A 17 19.22 7.65 -6.70
N TYR A 18 18.31 6.76 -6.28
CA TYR A 18 17.20 6.26 -7.09
C TYR A 18 15.86 6.44 -6.37
N ASP A 19 14.79 6.09 -7.07
CA ASP A 19 13.44 6.11 -6.51
C ASP A 19 13.33 5.22 -5.26
N SER A 20 12.50 5.66 -4.30
CA SER A 20 12.32 4.99 -3.01
C SER A 20 11.47 3.71 -3.09
N MET A 21 10.88 3.39 -4.25
CA MET A 21 10.07 2.20 -4.45
C MET A 21 10.90 0.92 -4.38
N ILE A 22 10.61 0.12 -3.35
CA ILE A 22 11.21 -1.20 -3.14
C ILE A 22 10.36 -2.34 -3.73
N GLY A 23 9.07 -2.12 -3.94
CA GLY A 23 8.18 -3.12 -4.54
C GLY A 23 6.73 -2.64 -4.66
N LYS A 24 5.92 -3.42 -5.36
CA LYS A 24 4.49 -3.21 -5.56
C LYS A 24 3.72 -4.40 -4.99
N LEU A 25 2.77 -4.12 -4.09
CA LEU A 25 1.80 -5.10 -3.63
C LEU A 25 0.53 -4.95 -4.46
N ILE A 26 0.14 -6.01 -5.17
CA ILE A 26 -0.97 -5.99 -6.12
C ILE A 26 -1.95 -7.07 -5.70
N VAL A 27 -3.23 -6.70 -5.57
CA VAL A 27 -4.29 -7.66 -5.26
C VAL A 27 -5.39 -7.62 -6.32
N TYR A 28 -6.05 -8.76 -6.45
CA TYR A 28 -7.25 -8.91 -7.27
C TYR A 28 -8.32 -9.61 -6.43
N GLY A 29 -9.53 -9.05 -6.47
CA GLY A 29 -10.75 -9.59 -5.86
C GLY A 29 -11.88 -9.68 -6.88
N THR A 30 -12.95 -10.37 -6.51
CA THR A 30 -14.15 -10.53 -7.36
C THR A 30 -14.91 -9.22 -7.56
N ASP A 31 -14.81 -8.33 -6.58
CA ASP A 31 -15.31 -6.96 -6.61
C ASP A 31 -14.37 -6.04 -5.82
N ARG A 32 -14.74 -4.75 -5.75
CA ARG A 32 -13.93 -3.72 -5.08
C ARG A 32 -13.78 -3.97 -3.58
N ASN A 33 -14.83 -4.42 -2.91
CA ASN A 33 -14.80 -4.66 -1.46
C ASN A 33 -13.93 -5.88 -1.14
N ASP A 34 -14.04 -6.95 -1.93
CA ASP A 34 -13.16 -8.12 -1.81
C ASP A 34 -11.69 -7.72 -2.08
N ALA A 35 -11.43 -6.88 -3.09
CA ALA A 35 -10.08 -6.38 -3.35
C ALA A 35 -9.52 -5.54 -2.19
N ILE A 36 -10.32 -4.64 -1.60
CA ILE A 36 -9.92 -3.83 -0.44
C ILE A 36 -9.62 -4.72 0.78
N ALA A 37 -10.50 -5.66 1.10
CA ALA A 37 -10.30 -6.58 2.23
C ALA A 37 -9.03 -7.42 2.05
N ARG A 38 -8.77 -7.89 0.83
CA ARG A 38 -7.52 -8.61 0.49
C ARG A 38 -6.28 -7.72 0.61
N MET A 39 -6.35 -6.47 0.16
CA MET A 39 -5.24 -5.52 0.27
C MET A 39 -4.93 -5.22 1.74
N HIS A 40 -5.97 -4.98 2.56
CA HIS A 40 -5.84 -4.74 3.99
C HIS A 40 -5.11 -5.88 4.70
N ARG A 41 -5.56 -7.12 4.46
CA ARG A 41 -4.90 -8.31 4.99
C ARG A 41 -3.45 -8.43 4.49
N ALA A 42 -3.23 -8.28 3.19
CA ALA A 42 -1.90 -8.42 2.60
C ALA A 42 -0.91 -7.38 3.16
N LEU A 43 -1.34 -6.13 3.34
CA LEU A 43 -0.56 -5.07 3.97
C LEU A 43 -0.29 -5.36 5.45
N SER A 44 -1.27 -5.91 6.18
CA SER A 44 -1.13 -6.25 7.61
C SER A 44 -0.10 -7.35 7.85
N GLU A 45 0.07 -8.26 6.89
CA GLU A 45 1.06 -9.33 6.92
C GLU A 45 2.42 -8.89 6.30
N PHE A 46 2.46 -7.76 5.57
CA PHE A 46 3.67 -7.31 4.88
C PHE A 46 4.65 -6.64 5.85
N THR A 47 5.67 -7.41 6.26
CA THR A 47 6.72 -6.94 7.17
C THR A 47 7.95 -6.44 6.42
N ILE A 48 8.35 -5.20 6.68
CA ILE A 48 9.61 -4.60 6.21
C ILE A 48 10.25 -3.89 7.41
N THR A 49 11.54 -4.16 7.65
CA THR A 49 12.29 -3.59 8.77
C THR A 49 13.50 -2.80 8.26
N GLY A 50 14.05 -1.92 9.11
CA GLY A 50 15.24 -1.13 8.81
C GLY A 50 14.98 0.21 8.10
N ILE A 51 13.79 0.40 7.52
CA ILE A 51 13.38 1.66 6.88
C ILE A 51 11.91 1.99 7.22
N LYS A 52 11.55 3.27 7.12
CA LYS A 52 10.13 3.68 7.13
C LYS A 52 9.50 3.36 5.77
N THR A 53 8.25 2.93 5.78
CA THR A 53 7.51 2.58 4.56
C THR A 53 6.16 3.28 4.52
N THR A 54 5.51 3.25 3.36
CA THR A 54 4.14 3.76 3.16
C THR A 54 3.05 2.76 3.58
N ILE A 55 3.41 1.57 4.08
CA ILE A 55 2.46 0.53 4.51
C ILE A 55 1.45 1.06 5.54
N PRO A 56 1.84 1.78 6.62
CA PRO A 56 0.88 2.28 7.59
C PRO A 56 -0.14 3.26 7.00
N PHE A 57 0.29 4.08 6.04
CA PHE A 57 -0.61 4.99 5.32
C PHE A 57 -1.62 4.21 4.48
N HIS A 58 -1.17 3.23 3.71
CA HIS A 58 -2.07 2.43 2.88
C HIS A 58 -3.04 1.58 3.71
N LEU A 59 -2.64 1.07 4.88
CA LEU A 59 -3.56 0.41 5.82
C LEU A 59 -4.70 1.32 6.23
N LYS A 60 -4.39 2.56 6.64
CA LYS A 60 -5.42 3.57 6.97
C LYS A 60 -6.36 3.84 5.79
N MET A 61 -5.82 3.90 4.56
CA MET A 61 -6.65 4.07 3.36
C MET A 61 -7.59 2.90 3.11
N MET A 62 -7.21 1.66 3.45
CA MET A 62 -8.12 0.52 3.31
C MET A 62 -9.29 0.54 4.31
N GLU A 63 -9.17 1.33 5.39
CA GLU A 63 -10.19 1.54 6.41
C GLU A 63 -10.96 2.86 6.22
N ASN A 64 -10.47 3.73 5.33
CA ASN A 64 -11.02 5.06 5.12
C ASN A 64 -12.38 4.99 4.39
N PRO A 65 -13.47 5.56 4.96
CA PRO A 65 -14.79 5.52 4.35
C PRO A 65 -14.88 6.19 2.96
N ASP A 66 -14.18 7.29 2.73
CA ASP A 66 -14.16 7.96 1.43
C ASP A 66 -13.48 7.06 0.38
N PHE A 67 -12.36 6.44 0.74
CA PHE A 67 -11.72 5.47 -0.14
C PHE A 67 -12.63 4.28 -0.40
N ILE A 68 -13.27 3.69 0.62
CA ILE A 68 -14.20 2.55 0.47
C ILE A 68 -15.43 2.91 -0.38
N ASN A 69 -15.95 4.14 -0.26
CA ASN A 69 -17.13 4.58 -0.99
C ASN A 69 -16.83 5.28 -2.32
N ASN A 70 -15.56 5.31 -2.76
CA ASN A 70 -15.12 5.95 -4.00
C ASN A 70 -15.40 7.46 -4.05
N ASN A 71 -15.28 8.13 -2.90
CA ASN A 71 -15.48 9.57 -2.71
C ASN A 71 -14.15 10.32 -2.62
N PHE A 72 -13.36 10.32 -3.71
CA PHE A 72 -12.08 11.01 -3.75
C PHE A 72 -11.77 11.52 -5.16
N ASP A 73 -10.92 12.54 -5.23
CA ASP A 73 -10.39 13.09 -6.48
C ASP A 73 -8.86 13.16 -6.44
N THR A 74 -8.27 13.79 -7.45
CA THR A 74 -6.81 13.91 -7.57
C THR A 74 -6.15 14.79 -6.50
N LYS A 75 -6.93 15.58 -5.75
CA LYS A 75 -6.48 16.45 -4.66
C LYS A 75 -6.83 15.90 -3.27
N TYR A 76 -7.45 14.72 -3.19
CA TYR A 76 -7.95 14.16 -1.94
C TYR A 76 -6.92 14.21 -0.80
N LEU A 77 -5.69 13.77 -1.08
CA LEU A 77 -4.64 13.68 -0.07
C LEU A 77 -4.11 15.05 0.39
N GLU A 78 -4.27 16.12 -0.38
CA GLU A 78 -3.87 17.47 0.02
C GLU A 78 -4.79 18.01 1.14
N ASN A 79 -6.06 17.59 1.13
CA ASN A 79 -7.07 18.00 2.11
C ASN A 79 -7.30 16.95 3.21
N TYR A 80 -6.67 15.77 3.08
CA TYR A 80 -6.84 14.67 4.00
C TYR A 80 -5.97 14.86 5.25
N ASN A 81 -6.61 15.06 6.40
CA ASN A 81 -5.93 15.37 7.67
C ASN A 81 -5.56 14.15 8.52
N GLY A 82 -5.62 12.93 7.98
CA GLY A 82 -5.10 11.72 8.64
C GLY A 82 -6.04 11.08 9.64
#